data_AF-A0A7J5P8R4-F1
#
_entry.id   AF-A0A7J5P8R4-F1
#
_cell.length_a   1.000
_cell.length_b   1.000
_cell.length_c   1.000
_cell.angle_alpha   90.00
_cell.angle_beta   90.00
_cell.angle_gamma   90.00
#
_symmetry.space_group_name_H-M   'P 1'
#
loop_
_entity.id
_entity.type
_entity.pdbx_description
1 polymer ?
#
loop_
_entity_poly.entity_id
_entity_poly.type
_entity_poly.pdbx_seq_one_letter_code
_entity_poly.pdbx_strand_id
1 'polypeptide(L)'
;MSKEELQAKLVKANAENKGMVVYPEYFKKKKKRMRPDFIKKLEETAKADFTDVDDYGVYKVGSFLYKNAFVTISKEDGLWTLHVISEAPIGLPLIKEVRYKYLPNNLMMAQIFGDRAEANEIKGVILYQIPNGEMEAE
;
A
#
# COMPACT_ATOMS: atom_id res chain seq x y z
N MET A 1 -0.24 -5.43 21.30
CA MET A 1 -1.61 -5.78 21.79
C MET A 1 -1.76 -7.29 21.79
N SER A 2 -2.71 -7.85 22.53
CA SER A 2 -3.05 -9.28 22.45
C SER A 2 -3.71 -9.63 21.10
N LYS A 3 -3.70 -10.92 20.74
CA LYS A 3 -4.32 -11.40 19.49
C LYS A 3 -5.81 -11.06 19.39
N GLU A 4 -6.52 -11.13 20.51
CA GLU A 4 -7.96 -10.82 20.59
C GLU A 4 -8.22 -9.32 20.36
N GLU A 5 -7.40 -8.45 20.95
CA GLU A 5 -7.48 -7.00 20.76
C GLU A 5 -7.18 -6.59 19.30
N LEU A 6 -6.19 -7.22 18.69
CA LEU A 6 -5.87 -7.03 17.26
C LEU A 6 -7.04 -7.44 16.38
N GLN A 7 -7.65 -8.60 16.64
CA GLN A 7 -8.82 -9.06 15.89
C GLN A 7 -10.02 -8.11 16.07
N ALA A 8 -10.27 -7.63 17.27
CA ALA A 8 -11.32 -6.65 17.53
C ALA A 8 -11.07 -5.33 16.78
N LYS A 9 -9.81 -4.86 16.73
CA LYS A 9 -9.41 -3.68 15.96
C LYS A 9 -9.68 -3.87 14.46
N LEU A 10 -9.39 -5.05 13.92
CA LEU A 10 -9.65 -5.38 12.51
C LEU A 10 -11.16 -5.40 12.20
N VAL A 11 -11.96 -6.08 13.02
CA VAL A 11 -13.42 -6.15 12.86
C VAL A 11 -14.05 -4.75 12.93
N LYS A 12 -13.63 -3.94 13.91
CA LYS A 12 -14.10 -2.55 14.04
C LYS A 12 -13.74 -1.72 12.80
N ALA A 13 -12.51 -1.85 12.29
CA ALA A 13 -12.09 -1.11 11.10
C ALA A 13 -12.90 -1.49 9.85
N ASN A 14 -13.25 -2.77 9.69
CA ASN A 14 -14.11 -3.22 8.59
C ASN A 14 -15.55 -2.73 8.75
N ALA A 15 -16.10 -2.73 9.97
CA ALA A 15 -17.42 -2.17 10.23
C ALA A 15 -17.49 -0.65 9.96
N GLU A 16 -16.41 0.08 10.19
CA GLU A 16 -16.30 1.53 9.92
C GLU A 16 -15.88 1.85 8.47
N ASN A 17 -15.50 0.84 7.66
CA ASN A 17 -15.05 1.05 6.30
C ASN A 17 -16.22 1.50 5.40
N LYS A 18 -16.21 2.78 5.03
CA LYS A 18 -17.27 3.38 4.19
C LYS A 18 -17.19 2.99 2.71
N GLY A 19 -16.15 2.28 2.29
CA GLY A 19 -16.00 1.90 0.87
C GLY A 19 -15.73 3.08 -0.07
N MET A 20 -15.28 4.22 0.46
CA MET A 20 -15.13 5.47 -0.30
C MET A 20 -13.66 5.79 -0.60
N VAL A 21 -13.38 6.15 -1.85
CA VAL A 21 -12.05 6.64 -2.26
C VAL A 21 -11.83 8.04 -1.70
N VAL A 22 -10.79 8.20 -0.90
CA VAL A 22 -10.33 9.51 -0.41
C VAL A 22 -9.38 10.12 -1.43
N TYR A 23 -9.74 11.27 -1.99
CA TYR A 23 -8.89 12.01 -2.94
C TYR A 23 -8.11 13.11 -2.21
N PRO A 24 -6.77 13.04 -2.15
CA PRO A 24 -5.93 14.15 -1.71
C PRO A 24 -6.14 15.40 -2.59
N GLU A 25 -5.86 16.59 -2.05
CA GLU A 25 -6.00 17.87 -2.76
C GLU A 25 -5.36 17.88 -4.15
N TYR A 26 -4.19 17.26 -4.27
CA TYR A 26 -3.48 17.11 -5.54
C TYR A 26 -4.35 16.43 -6.62
N PHE A 27 -5.04 15.36 -6.25
CA PHE A 27 -5.83 14.54 -7.17
C PHE A 27 -7.26 15.05 -7.36
N LYS A 28 -7.81 15.85 -6.45
CA LYS A 28 -9.16 16.46 -6.63
C LYS A 28 -9.25 17.24 -7.94
N LYS A 29 -8.22 18.01 -8.29
CA LYS A 29 -8.14 18.79 -9.54
C LYS A 29 -7.87 17.92 -10.78
N LYS A 30 -7.27 16.74 -10.60
CA LYS A 30 -6.84 15.85 -11.70
C LYS A 30 -7.77 14.65 -11.92
N LYS A 31 -8.80 14.46 -11.10
CA LYS A 31 -9.70 13.29 -11.13
C LYS A 31 -10.24 12.97 -12.53
N LYS A 32 -10.66 13.98 -13.30
CA LYS A 32 -11.17 13.79 -14.68
C LYS A 32 -10.12 13.32 -15.69
N ARG A 33 -8.84 13.52 -15.41
CA ARG A 33 -7.71 13.11 -16.26
C ARG A 33 -7.14 11.74 -15.88
N MET A 34 -7.60 11.16 -14.77
CA MET A 34 -7.18 9.83 -14.34
C MET A 34 -7.84 8.78 -15.22
N ARG A 35 -7.09 7.73 -15.56
CA ARG A 35 -7.60 6.62 -16.36
C ARG A 35 -8.78 5.93 -15.65
N PRO A 36 -9.88 5.61 -16.36
CA PRO A 36 -11.03 4.91 -15.78
C PRO A 36 -10.67 3.61 -15.07
N ASP A 37 -9.83 2.76 -15.67
CA ASP A 37 -9.37 1.50 -15.06
C ASP A 37 -8.71 1.72 -13.71
N PHE A 38 -7.96 2.83 -13.58
CA PHE A 38 -7.28 3.16 -12.36
C PHE A 38 -8.26 3.63 -11.27
N ILE A 39 -9.27 4.42 -11.65
CA ILE A 39 -10.35 4.82 -10.74
C ILE A 39 -11.09 3.57 -10.24
N LYS A 40 -11.37 2.61 -11.13
CA LYS A 40 -12.01 1.34 -10.76
C LYS A 40 -11.20 0.57 -9.71
N LYS A 41 -9.88 0.45 -9.88
CA LYS A 41 -9.00 -0.19 -8.88
C LYS A 41 -9.04 0.53 -7.52
N LEU A 42 -9.07 1.86 -7.51
CA LEU A 42 -9.22 2.63 -6.26
C LEU A 42 -10.56 2.33 -5.57
N GLU A 43 -11.65 2.26 -6.33
CA GLU A 43 -12.99 1.97 -5.80
C GLU A 43 -13.11 0.54 -5.30
N GLU A 44 -12.54 -0.44 -6.01
CA GLU A 44 -12.44 -1.82 -5.57
C GLU A 44 -11.64 -1.91 -4.24
N THR A 45 -10.50 -1.23 -4.17
CA THR A 45 -9.68 -1.16 -2.96
C THR A 45 -10.43 -0.52 -1.80
N ALA A 46 -11.18 0.57 -2.06
CA ALA A 46 -11.93 1.24 -1.02
C ALA A 46 -12.96 0.31 -0.37
N LYS A 47 -13.68 -0.47 -1.19
CA LYS A 47 -14.70 -1.44 -0.76
C LYS A 47 -14.13 -2.71 -0.12
N ALA A 48 -12.90 -3.08 -0.45
CA ALA A 48 -12.27 -4.27 0.12
C ALA A 48 -12.07 -4.15 1.63
N ASP A 49 -12.18 -5.28 2.32
CA ASP A 49 -11.92 -5.38 3.75
C ASP A 49 -10.42 -5.31 4.05
N PHE A 50 -10.09 -4.85 5.25
CA PHE A 50 -8.79 -5.01 5.87
C PHE A 50 -8.55 -6.47 6.20
N THR A 51 -7.34 -6.94 5.89
CA THR A 51 -6.92 -8.35 6.03
C THR A 51 -5.87 -8.54 7.10
N ASP A 52 -5.09 -7.50 7.40
CA ASP A 52 -3.96 -7.58 8.32
C ASP A 52 -4.01 -6.41 9.32
N VAL A 53 -3.46 -6.61 10.51
CA VAL A 53 -3.51 -5.65 11.63
C VAL A 53 -2.28 -5.81 12.51
N ASP A 54 -1.78 -4.69 13.03
CA ASP A 54 -0.77 -4.67 14.07
C ASP A 54 -1.05 -3.54 15.07
N ASP A 55 -0.10 -3.27 15.95
CA ASP A 55 -0.21 -2.20 16.96
C ASP A 55 -0.32 -0.80 16.32
N TYR A 56 0.20 -0.60 15.12
CA TYR A 56 0.27 0.68 14.42
C TYR A 56 -0.89 0.92 13.46
N GLY A 57 -1.50 -0.13 12.89
CA GLY A 57 -2.50 0.04 11.84
C GLY A 57 -3.33 -1.18 11.49
N VAL A 58 -4.18 -0.99 10.48
CA VAL A 58 -4.92 -2.02 9.76
C VAL A 58 -4.61 -1.86 8.28
N TYR A 59 -4.43 -2.97 7.59
CA TYR A 59 -3.83 -3.00 6.26
C TYR A 59 -4.65 -3.85 5.31
N LYS A 60 -4.60 -3.46 4.03
CA LYS A 60 -5.18 -4.21 2.92
C LYS A 60 -4.35 -4.00 1.67
N VAL A 61 -4.41 -4.98 0.79
CA VAL A 61 -3.89 -4.89 -0.56
C VAL A 61 -4.77 -3.98 -1.42
N GLY A 62 -4.19 -3.42 -2.47
CA GLY A 62 -4.90 -2.60 -3.45
C GLY A 62 -4.18 -1.31 -3.81
N SER A 63 -4.89 -0.40 -4.45
CA SER A 63 -4.39 0.88 -4.93
C SER A 63 -4.93 2.05 -4.09
N PHE A 64 -4.06 3.01 -3.80
CA PHE A 64 -4.33 4.16 -2.96
C PHE A 64 -3.78 5.46 -3.56
N LEU A 65 -4.32 6.58 -3.08
CA LEU A 65 -3.80 7.92 -3.33
C LEU A 65 -3.19 8.46 -2.04
N TYR A 66 -1.94 8.91 -2.10
CA TYR A 66 -1.25 9.51 -0.97
C TYR A 66 -0.46 10.73 -1.39
N LYS A 67 -0.80 11.91 -0.83
CA LYS A 67 -0.25 13.21 -1.25
C LYS A 67 -0.35 13.37 -2.78
N ASN A 68 0.78 13.32 -3.48
CA ASN A 68 0.92 13.41 -4.94
C ASN A 68 1.33 12.08 -5.60
N ALA A 69 1.31 10.97 -4.85
CA ALA A 69 1.70 9.65 -5.30
C ALA A 69 0.50 8.69 -5.41
N PHE A 70 0.62 7.79 -6.38
CA PHE A 70 -0.13 6.56 -6.48
C PHE A 70 0.64 5.45 -5.76
N VAL A 71 -0.05 4.74 -4.89
CA VAL A 71 0.53 3.67 -4.09
C VAL A 71 -0.21 2.39 -4.42
N THR A 72 0.50 1.33 -4.78
CA THR A 72 -0.07 -0.01 -4.95
C THR A 72 0.58 -0.96 -3.98
N ILE A 73 -0.24 -1.66 -3.22
CA ILE A 73 0.15 -2.72 -2.30
C ILE A 73 -0.35 -4.03 -2.88
N SER A 74 0.56 -4.99 -3.04
CA SER A 74 0.22 -6.36 -3.42
C SER A 74 0.83 -7.36 -2.43
N LYS A 75 0.25 -8.55 -2.39
CA LYS A 75 0.75 -9.68 -1.61
C LYS A 75 0.74 -10.91 -2.52
N GLU A 76 1.91 -11.44 -2.82
CA GLU A 76 2.12 -12.59 -3.72
C GLU A 76 2.93 -13.63 -2.94
N ASP A 77 2.46 -14.87 -2.90
CA ASP A 77 3.03 -15.96 -2.08
C ASP A 77 3.27 -15.57 -0.61
N GLY A 78 2.36 -14.75 -0.05
CA GLY A 78 2.45 -14.24 1.32
C GLY A 78 3.41 -13.05 1.50
N LEU A 79 4.20 -12.70 0.48
CA LEU A 79 5.17 -11.62 0.51
C LEU A 79 4.57 -10.30 0.01
N TRP A 80 4.82 -9.23 0.76
CA TRP A 80 4.32 -7.90 0.44
C TRP A 80 5.20 -7.17 -0.56
N THR A 81 4.56 -6.45 -1.48
CA THR A 81 5.21 -5.51 -2.39
C THR A 81 4.52 -4.15 -2.30
N LEU A 82 5.32 -3.09 -2.29
CA LEU A 82 4.87 -1.70 -2.31
C LEU A 82 5.42 -1.01 -3.55
N HIS A 83 4.55 -0.48 -4.40
CA HIS A 83 4.91 0.33 -5.56
C HIS A 83 4.41 1.76 -5.38
N VAL A 84 5.34 2.72 -5.45
CA VAL A 84 5.06 4.16 -5.36
C VAL A 84 5.38 4.82 -6.70
N ILE A 85 4.37 5.43 -7.31
CA ILE A 85 4.50 6.20 -8.56
C ILE A 85 4.10 7.64 -8.27
N SER A 86 4.92 8.59 -8.69
CA SER A 86 4.65 10.03 -8.53
C SER A 86 5.16 10.78 -9.75
N GLU A 87 4.48 11.86 -10.11
CA GLU A 87 4.96 12.81 -11.14
C GLU A 87 6.11 13.68 -10.61
N ALA A 88 6.17 13.89 -9.29
CA ALA A 88 7.27 14.58 -8.63
C ALA A 88 8.33 13.58 -8.12
N PRO A 89 9.60 14.01 -7.97
CA PRO A 89 10.66 13.16 -7.45
C PRO A 89 10.27 12.46 -6.14
N ILE A 90 10.52 11.15 -6.08
CA ILE A 90 10.23 10.32 -4.91
C ILE A 90 11.48 10.29 -4.03
N GLY A 91 11.46 11.05 -2.95
CA GLY A 91 12.51 11.02 -1.94
C GLY A 91 12.27 9.96 -0.87
N LEU A 92 13.34 9.58 -0.15
CA LEU A 92 13.29 8.67 0.99
C LEU A 92 12.22 9.02 2.05
N PRO A 93 11.96 10.31 2.39
CA PRO A 93 10.91 10.66 3.33
C PRO A 93 9.52 10.16 2.89
N LEU A 94 9.17 10.35 1.61
CA LEU A 94 7.88 9.89 1.08
C LEU A 94 7.78 8.36 1.08
N ILE A 95 8.87 7.67 0.71
CA ILE A 95 8.93 6.20 0.72
C ILE A 95 8.66 5.68 2.14
N LYS A 96 9.30 6.26 3.15
CA LYS A 96 9.11 5.88 4.56
C LYS A 96 7.68 6.11 5.03
N GLU A 97 7.11 7.30 4.77
CA GLU A 97 5.72 7.61 5.13
C GLU A 97 4.74 6.61 4.53
N VAL A 98 4.91 6.26 3.25
CA VAL A 98 4.04 5.29 2.57
C VAL A 98 4.23 3.89 3.17
N ARG A 99 5.47 3.42 3.37
CA ARG A 99 5.72 2.12 4.02
C ARG A 99 5.02 2.05 5.38
N TYR A 100 5.26 3.03 6.26
CA TYR A 100 4.71 2.99 7.62
C TYR A 100 3.20 3.13 7.67
N LYS A 101 2.58 3.72 6.65
CA LYS A 101 1.13 3.89 6.58
C LYS A 101 0.40 2.66 6.03
N TYR A 102 0.98 1.99 5.03
CA TYR A 102 0.26 1.00 4.22
C TYR A 102 0.76 -0.44 4.41
N LEU A 103 1.85 -0.65 5.13
CA LEU A 103 2.41 -1.99 5.38
C LEU A 103 2.56 -2.28 6.88
N PRO A 104 2.37 -3.54 7.31
CA PRO A 104 2.66 -3.99 8.67
C PRO A 104 4.09 -3.67 9.13
N ASN A 105 4.24 -3.50 10.43
CA ASN A 105 5.47 -3.00 11.03
C ASN A 105 6.62 -4.00 11.00
N ASN A 106 6.35 -5.30 11.13
CA ASN A 106 7.35 -6.36 11.21
C ASN A 106 8.04 -6.68 9.87
N LEU A 107 7.60 -6.09 8.76
CA LEU A 107 8.14 -6.39 7.44
C LEU A 107 9.50 -5.73 7.21
N MET A 108 10.51 -6.52 6.85
CA MET A 108 11.77 -5.99 6.30
C MET A 108 11.60 -5.78 4.80
N MET A 109 11.88 -4.57 4.31
CA MET A 109 11.63 -4.19 2.91
C MET A 109 12.92 -3.69 2.28
N ALA A 110 13.17 -4.08 1.02
CA ALA A 110 14.29 -3.58 0.23
C ALA A 110 13.85 -3.04 -1.13
N GLN A 111 14.54 -2.00 -1.58
CA GLN A 111 14.46 -1.54 -2.96
C GLN A 111 15.53 -2.28 -3.77
N ILE A 112 15.11 -2.97 -4.83
CA ILE A 112 16.01 -3.68 -5.74
C ILE A 112 16.13 -2.84 -7.01
N PHE A 113 17.37 -2.61 -7.45
CA PHE A 113 17.65 -1.95 -8.72
C PHE A 113 17.91 -3.04 -9.76
N GLY A 114 17.04 -3.11 -10.76
CA GLY A 114 17.25 -3.96 -11.93
C GLY A 114 18.37 -3.45 -12.82
N ASP A 115 18.55 -4.10 -13.96
CA ASP A 115 19.49 -3.61 -14.97
C ASP A 115 19.02 -2.29 -15.60
N ARG A 116 19.85 -1.70 -16.49
CA ARG A 116 19.50 -0.41 -17.12
C ARG A 116 18.29 -0.49 -18.05
N ALA A 117 17.99 -1.66 -18.61
CA ALA A 117 16.81 -1.84 -19.46
C ALA A 117 15.55 -1.85 -18.59
N GLU A 118 15.56 -2.63 -17.52
CA GLU A 118 14.47 -2.72 -16.54
C GLU A 118 14.24 -1.38 -15.81
N ALA A 119 15.31 -0.65 -15.49
CA ALA A 119 15.23 0.67 -14.85
C ALA A 119 14.45 1.70 -15.67
N ASN A 120 14.43 1.58 -17.01
CA ASN A 120 13.65 2.46 -17.88
C ASN A 120 12.16 2.07 -17.93
N GLU A 121 11.82 0.83 -17.61
CA GLU A 121 10.45 0.32 -17.60
C GLU A 121 9.77 0.58 -16.25
N ILE A 122 10.53 0.47 -15.15
CA ILE A 122 10.01 0.71 -13.79
C ILE A 122 9.76 2.20 -13.59
N LYS A 123 8.49 2.59 -13.66
CA LYS A 123 8.06 3.92 -13.25
C LYS A 123 7.94 3.98 -11.73
N GLY A 124 8.78 4.78 -11.07
CA GLY A 124 8.70 5.03 -9.63
C GLY A 124 9.60 4.15 -8.79
N VAL A 125 9.19 3.86 -7.55
CA VAL A 125 9.95 3.08 -6.56
C VAL A 125 9.16 1.85 -6.16
N ILE A 126 9.79 0.67 -6.21
CA ILE A 126 9.22 -0.59 -5.74
C ILE A 126 10.03 -1.07 -4.54
N LEU A 127 9.35 -1.44 -3.46
CA LEU A 127 9.91 -2.15 -2.31
C LEU A 127 9.35 -3.57 -2.27
N TYR A 128 10.25 -4.53 -2.09
CA TYR A 128 9.92 -5.94 -1.91
C TYR A 128 10.18 -6.34 -0.46
N GLN A 129 9.30 -7.16 0.11
CA GLN A 129 9.57 -7.81 1.38
C GLN A 129 10.74 -8.77 1.22
N ILE A 130 11.70 -8.69 2.14
CA ILE A 130 12.72 -9.72 2.30
C ILE A 130 12.09 -10.85 3.13
N PRO A 131 12.06 -12.10 2.63
CA PRO A 131 11.63 -13.24 3.41
C PRO A 131 12.51 -13.38 4.65
N ASN A 132 11.92 -13.19 5.82
CA ASN A 132 12.56 -13.53 7.08
C ASN A 132 11.93 -14.86 7.49
N GLY A 133 12.75 -15.86 7.86
CA GLY A 133 12.33 -17.25 8.14
C GLY A 133 11.32 -17.45 9.27
N GLU A 134 10.70 -16.38 9.76
CA GLU A 134 9.54 -16.34 10.65
C GLU A 134 8.23 -16.22 9.86
N MET A 135 8.14 -16.78 8.64
CA MET A 135 6.82 -17.10 8.10
C MET A 135 6.28 -18.22 8.98
N GLU A 136 5.37 -17.85 9.88
CA GLU A 136 4.76 -18.70 10.89
C GLU A 136 4.51 -20.10 10.31
N ALA A 137 5.13 -21.10 10.94
CA ALA A 137 4.69 -22.47 10.80
C ALA A 137 3.21 -22.52 11.21
N GLU A 138 2.35 -22.86 10.26
CA GLU A 138 0.93 -23.16 10.48
C GLU A 138 0.71 -24.24 11.56
#